data_AF-A0A1H0DZT1-F1
#
_entry.id   AF-A0A1H0DZT1-F1
#
_cell.length_a   1.000
_cell.length_b   1.000
_cell.length_c   1.000
_cell.angle_alpha   90.00
_cell.angle_beta   90.00
_cell.angle_gamma   90.00
#
_symmetry.space_group_name_H-M   'P 1'
#
loop_
_entity.id
_entity.type
_entity.pdbx_description
1 polymer ?
#
loop_
_entity_poly.entity_id
_entity_poly.type
_entity_poly.pdbx_seq_one_letter_code
_entity_poly.pdbx_strand_id
1 'polypeptide(L)'
;MTPVGVVRAALAALVRHRRPAYLAALLATAVNTVPDVARQLLVHDSPSVVAALLVDVVGFGTALVAQLWVTGAVAALPGGGRLAPRGALGRGTGLALRAVRTAPGAVALGVVLGGAVSALLTLPPSIAALGVDGVLGPLDAPGAVAFAVATVSDGVASVVTLPFLAMVLVIAAGRRLARSPGGQ
;
A
#
# COMPACT_ATOMS: atom_id res chain seq x y z
N MET A 1 6.91 -9.90 -20.62
CA MET A 1 6.92 -10.57 -19.30
C MET A 1 5.50 -10.97 -18.95
N THR A 2 5.31 -12.21 -18.49
CA THR A 2 4.03 -12.68 -17.94
C THR A 2 3.74 -11.98 -16.60
N PRO A 3 2.48 -11.95 -16.13
CA PRO A 3 2.13 -11.41 -14.81
C PRO A 3 2.99 -11.99 -13.68
N VAL A 4 3.15 -13.32 -13.67
CA VAL A 4 3.99 -14.04 -12.70
C VAL A 4 5.46 -13.61 -12.79
N GLY A 5 5.98 -13.41 -14.00
CA GLY A 5 7.35 -12.94 -14.20
C GLY A 5 7.60 -11.54 -13.61
N VAL A 6 6.61 -10.65 -13.70
CA VAL A 6 6.68 -9.30 -13.09
C VAL A 6 6.69 -9.40 -11.56
N VAL A 7 5.78 -10.18 -10.98
CA VAL A 7 5.72 -10.38 -9.52
C VAL A 7 7.01 -10.99 -8.98
N ARG A 8 7.56 -12.00 -9.65
CA ARG A 8 8.83 -12.63 -9.24
C ARG A 8 10.00 -11.64 -9.29
N ALA A 9 10.07 -10.82 -10.33
CA ALA A 9 11.08 -9.78 -10.45
C ALA A 9 10.91 -8.70 -9.36
N ALA A 10 9.66 -8.34 -9.02
CA ALA A 10 9.35 -7.39 -7.98
C ALA A 10 9.78 -7.89 -6.60
N LEU A 11 9.52 -9.17 -6.30
CA LEU A 11 9.98 -9.81 -5.07
C LEU A 11 11.51 -9.85 -5.00
N ALA A 12 12.19 -10.23 -6.08
CA ALA A 12 13.65 -10.24 -6.12
C ALA A 12 14.25 -8.83 -5.90
N ALA A 13 13.66 -7.81 -6.53
CA ALA A 13 14.07 -6.41 -6.33
C ALA A 13 13.79 -5.94 -4.89
N LEU A 14 12.65 -6.30 -4.32
CA LEU A 14 12.30 -5.96 -2.94
C LEU A 14 13.25 -6.61 -1.96
N VAL A 15 13.59 -7.89 -2.12
CA VAL A 15 14.56 -8.59 -1.26
C VAL A 15 15.92 -7.91 -1.32
N ARG A 16 16.39 -7.57 -2.53
CA ARG A 16 17.66 -6.87 -2.74
C ARG A 16 17.68 -5.48 -2.11
N HIS A 17 16.57 -4.76 -2.18
CA HIS A 17 16.45 -3.36 -1.73
C HIS A 17 15.52 -3.19 -0.52
N ARG A 18 15.46 -4.20 0.36
CA ARG A 18 14.51 -4.24 1.48
C ARG A 18 14.60 -3.00 2.36
N ARG A 19 15.81 -2.63 2.80
CA ARG A 19 16.03 -1.51 3.71
C ARG A 19 15.43 -0.20 3.18
N PRO A 20 15.84 0.31 2.00
CA PRO A 20 15.28 1.56 1.48
C PRO A 20 13.79 1.47 1.16
N ALA A 21 13.30 0.32 0.67
CA ALA A 21 11.89 0.17 0.32
C ALA A 21 10.98 0.18 1.56
N TYR A 22 11.36 -0.54 2.62
CA TYR A 22 10.64 -0.55 3.90
C TYR A 22 10.76 0.78 4.65
N LEU A 23 11.89 1.49 4.57
CA LEU A 23 12.01 2.83 5.14
C LEU A 23 11.04 3.82 4.45
N ALA A 24 10.94 3.76 3.12
CA ALA A 24 9.99 4.60 2.39
C ALA A 24 8.53 4.28 2.78
N ALA A 25 8.19 3.00 2.90
CA ALA A 25 6.86 2.60 3.35
C ALA A 25 6.58 3.02 4.80
N LEU A 26 7.54 2.83 5.71
CA LEU A 26 7.41 3.27 7.10
C LEU A 26 7.14 4.77 7.20
N LEU A 27 7.90 5.59 6.46
CA LEU A 27 7.70 7.03 6.41
C LEU A 27 6.31 7.39 5.87
N ALA A 28 5.88 6.75 4.78
CA ALA A 28 4.58 7.00 4.19
C ALA A 28 3.43 6.59 5.12
N THR A 29 3.54 5.42 5.77
CA THR A 29 2.56 4.96 6.76
C THR A 29 2.51 5.90 7.95
N ALA A 30 3.66 6.26 8.55
CA ALA A 30 3.71 7.14 9.72
C ALA A 30 3.06 8.52 9.46
N VAL A 31 3.27 9.10 8.27
CA VAL A 31 2.63 10.36 7.86
C VAL A 31 1.12 10.19 7.69
N ASN A 32 0.65 9.03 7.23
CA ASN A 32 -0.77 8.74 7.04
C ASN A 32 -1.51 8.31 8.31
N THR A 33 -0.85 7.72 9.30
CA THR A 33 -1.50 7.23 10.52
C THR A 33 -2.09 8.37 11.36
N VAL A 34 -1.46 9.54 11.36
CA VAL A 34 -1.89 10.70 12.19
C VAL A 34 -3.25 11.27 11.72
N PRO A 35 -3.46 11.57 10.43
CA PRO A 35 -4.77 11.96 9.92
C PRO A 35 -5.87 10.92 10.16
N ASP A 36 -5.52 9.63 10.11
CA ASP A 36 -6.50 8.55 10.19
C ASP A 36 -7.07 8.38 11.60
N VAL A 37 -6.20 8.41 12.61
CA VAL A 37 -6.62 8.38 14.01
C VAL A 37 -7.44 9.64 14.35
N ALA A 38 -7.00 10.81 13.89
CA ALA A 38 -7.76 12.06 14.10
C ALA A 38 -9.13 12.02 13.43
N ARG A 39 -9.23 11.44 12.23
CA ARG A 39 -10.50 11.33 11.48
C ARG A 39 -11.46 10.32 12.11
N GLN A 40 -10.95 9.20 12.60
CA GLN A 40 -11.74 8.20 13.32
C GLN A 40 -12.26 8.74 14.66
N LEU A 41 -11.48 9.56 15.37
CA LEU A 41 -11.91 10.22 16.59
C LEU A 41 -12.99 11.31 16.35
N LEU A 42 -12.91 12.06 15.24
CA LEU A 42 -13.87 13.12 14.92
C LEU A 42 -15.26 12.62 14.51
N VAL A 43 -15.38 11.37 14.06
CA VAL A 43 -16.65 10.76 13.62
C VAL A 43 -17.26 9.83 14.66
N HIS A 44 -16.53 9.54 15.73
CA HIS A 44 -16.96 8.62 16.79
C HIS A 44 -18.32 9.02 17.41
N ASP A 45 -18.61 10.32 17.50
CA ASP A 45 -19.84 10.84 18.13
C ASP A 45 -20.99 11.11 17.14
N SER A 46 -20.83 10.86 15.84
CA SER A 46 -21.82 11.21 14.80
C SER A 46 -22.11 10.04 13.84
N PRO A 47 -23.11 9.19 14.13
CA PRO A 47 -23.37 7.92 13.44
C PRO A 47 -24.06 8.09 12.07
N SER A 48 -23.71 9.12 11.31
CA SER A 48 -24.27 9.31 9.96
C SER A 48 -23.50 8.46 8.94
N VAL A 49 -24.23 7.73 8.09
CA VAL A 49 -23.66 6.94 6.98
C VAL A 49 -22.79 7.81 6.06
N VAL A 50 -23.18 9.08 5.88
CA VAL A 50 -22.41 10.05 5.08
C VAL A 50 -21.06 10.36 5.71
N ALA A 51 -20.99 10.53 7.04
CA ALA A 51 -19.72 10.73 7.73
C ALA A 51 -18.83 9.49 7.59
N ALA A 52 -19.36 8.28 7.78
CA ALA A 52 -18.62 7.04 7.60
C ALA A 52 -18.06 6.90 6.17
N LEU A 53 -18.86 7.20 5.13
CA LEU A 53 -18.43 7.21 3.74
C LEU A 53 -17.33 8.25 3.47
N LEU A 54 -17.45 9.46 4.04
CA LEU A 54 -16.42 10.49 3.90
C LEU A 54 -15.11 10.06 4.58
N VAL A 55 -15.18 9.43 5.76
CA VAL A 55 -13.99 8.89 6.42
C VAL A 55 -13.32 7.84 5.55
N ASP A 56 -14.10 6.93 4.97
CA ASP A 56 -13.60 5.87 4.09
C ASP A 56 -12.95 6.44 2.82
N VAL A 57 -13.59 7.40 2.15
CA VAL A 57 -13.06 8.06 0.94
C VAL A 57 -11.74 8.76 1.24
N VAL A 58 -11.63 9.46 2.38
CA VAL A 58 -10.38 10.15 2.72
C VAL A 58 -9.31 9.15 3.17
N GLY A 59 -9.68 8.09 3.91
CA GLY A 59 -8.79 6.99 4.26
C GLY A 59 -8.18 6.36 3.01
N PHE A 60 -9.03 5.93 2.07
CA PHE A 60 -8.62 5.43 0.76
C PHE A 60 -7.75 6.43 -0.01
N GLY A 61 -8.14 7.71 -0.04
CA GLY A 61 -7.39 8.75 -0.72
C GLY A 61 -5.98 8.92 -0.15
N THR A 62 -5.83 8.94 1.17
CA THR A 62 -4.52 9.03 1.83
C THR A 62 -3.68 7.78 1.57
N ALA A 63 -4.27 6.58 1.66
CA ALA A 63 -3.59 5.32 1.36
C ALA A 63 -3.09 5.28 -0.10
N LEU A 64 -3.92 5.74 -1.05
CA LEU A 64 -3.54 5.86 -2.46
C LEU A 64 -2.38 6.83 -2.65
N VAL A 65 -2.42 8.01 -2.02
CA VAL A 65 -1.32 8.99 -2.07
C VAL A 65 -0.01 8.39 -1.54
N ALA A 66 -0.07 7.68 -0.41
CA ALA A 66 1.10 6.98 0.14
C ALA A 66 1.63 5.92 -0.83
N GLN A 67 0.76 5.07 -1.38
CA GLN A 67 1.14 4.05 -2.35
C GLN A 67 1.83 4.67 -3.58
N LEU A 68 1.29 5.76 -4.12
CA LEU A 68 1.88 6.48 -5.26
C LEU A 68 3.21 7.12 -4.88
N TRP A 69 3.30 7.75 -3.72
CA TRP A 69 4.55 8.33 -3.25
C TRP A 69 5.64 7.25 -3.09
N VAL A 70 5.35 6.13 -2.41
CA VAL A 70 6.30 5.02 -2.23
C VAL A 70 6.74 4.49 -3.60
N THR A 71 5.80 4.29 -4.52
CA THR A 71 6.09 3.84 -5.91
C THR A 71 7.09 4.76 -6.61
N GLY A 72 6.90 6.07 -6.53
CA GLY A 72 7.82 7.03 -7.14
C GLY A 72 9.14 7.19 -6.40
N ALA A 73 9.16 6.98 -5.08
CA ALA A 73 10.36 7.05 -4.25
C ALA A 73 11.31 5.89 -4.51
N VAL A 74 10.77 4.69 -4.73
CA VAL A 74 11.53 3.45 -4.97
C VAL A 74 11.80 3.16 -6.46
N ALA A 75 11.29 4.00 -7.36
CA ALA A 75 11.30 3.75 -8.81
C ALA A 75 12.68 3.43 -9.41
N ALA A 76 13.75 4.01 -8.87
CA ALA A 76 15.11 3.79 -9.36
C ALA A 76 15.80 2.56 -8.76
N LEU A 77 15.28 1.98 -7.67
CA LEU A 77 15.91 0.87 -6.95
C LEU A 77 16.11 -0.37 -7.84
N PRO A 78 15.14 -0.83 -8.66
CA PRO A 78 15.35 -2.00 -9.51
C PRO A 78 16.49 -1.85 -10.53
N GLY A 79 16.83 -0.60 -10.90
CA GLY A 79 17.96 -0.27 -11.77
C GLY A 79 19.27 0.00 -11.03
N GLY A 80 19.34 -0.28 -9.72
CA GLY A 80 20.51 0.02 -8.88
C GLY A 80 20.63 1.48 -8.43
N GLY A 81 19.63 2.31 -8.73
CA GLY A 81 19.58 3.70 -8.28
C GLY A 81 19.27 3.85 -6.80
N ARG A 82 19.15 5.11 -6.33
CA ARG A 82 18.85 5.46 -4.93
C ARG A 82 17.38 5.86 -4.75
N LEU A 83 16.94 5.95 -3.50
CA LEU A 83 15.65 6.55 -3.16
C LEU A 83 15.57 7.99 -3.65
N ALA A 84 14.43 8.35 -4.24
CA ALA A 84 14.17 9.69 -4.76
C ALA A 84 12.84 10.22 -4.20
N PRO A 85 12.83 10.84 -3.00
CA PRO A 85 11.59 11.32 -2.38
C PRO A 85 11.02 12.57 -3.08
N ARG A 86 11.89 13.44 -3.63
CA ARG A 86 11.47 14.68 -4.30
C ARG A 86 10.77 14.37 -5.62
N GLY A 87 9.54 14.86 -5.79
CA GLY A 87 8.71 14.59 -6.98
C GLY A 87 8.21 13.15 -7.07
N ALA A 88 8.24 12.40 -5.96
CA ALA A 88 7.83 10.99 -5.94
C ALA A 88 6.37 10.80 -6.34
N LEU A 89 5.44 11.65 -5.90
CA LEU A 89 4.02 11.55 -6.27
C LEU A 89 3.82 11.58 -7.79
N GLY A 90 4.35 12.59 -8.48
CA GLY A 90 4.21 12.71 -9.93
C GLY A 90 4.80 11.52 -10.68
N ARG A 91 6.00 11.05 -10.27
CA ARG A 91 6.61 9.84 -10.84
C ARG A 91 5.78 8.59 -10.57
N GLY A 92 5.32 8.41 -9.34
CA GLY A 92 4.51 7.28 -8.91
C GLY A 92 3.20 7.18 -9.67
N THR A 93 2.49 8.30 -9.82
CA THR A 93 1.27 8.40 -10.63
C THR A 93 1.53 8.02 -12.08
N GLY A 94 2.59 8.56 -12.68
CA GLY A 94 2.97 8.21 -14.06
C GLY A 94 3.29 6.72 -14.22
N LEU A 95 4.00 6.12 -13.27
CA LEU A 95 4.32 4.70 -13.25
C LEU A 95 3.08 3.83 -13.05
N ALA A 96 2.20 4.18 -12.12
CA ALA A 96 0.97 3.44 -11.86
C ALA A 96 0.05 3.43 -13.09
N LEU A 97 -0.21 4.60 -13.69
CA LEU A 97 -1.01 4.71 -14.91
C LEU A 97 -0.41 3.88 -16.06
N ARG A 98 0.91 3.92 -16.21
CA ARG A 98 1.61 3.15 -17.23
C ARG A 98 1.57 1.65 -16.94
N ALA A 99 1.71 1.22 -15.69
CA ALA A 99 1.63 -0.18 -15.29
C ALA A 99 0.25 -0.75 -15.60
N VAL A 100 -0.83 -0.04 -15.22
CA VAL A 100 -2.21 -0.43 -15.50
C VAL A 100 -2.45 -0.56 -17.01
N ARG A 101 -1.94 0.38 -17.81
CA ARG A 101 -2.10 0.34 -19.28
C ARG A 101 -1.30 -0.76 -19.96
N THR A 102 -0.09 -1.06 -19.48
CA THR A 102 0.85 -1.96 -20.18
C THR A 102 0.87 -3.39 -19.65
N ALA A 103 0.45 -3.60 -18.41
CA ALA A 103 0.46 -4.90 -17.73
C ALA A 103 -0.66 -5.02 -16.68
N PRO A 104 -1.94 -4.82 -17.05
CA PRO A 104 -3.06 -4.82 -16.10
C PRO A 104 -3.14 -6.13 -15.31
N GLY A 105 -2.88 -7.28 -15.95
CA GLY A 105 -2.87 -8.57 -15.26
C GLY A 105 -1.78 -8.71 -14.19
N ALA A 106 -0.64 -8.05 -14.34
CA ALA A 106 0.41 -8.02 -13.32
C ALA A 106 0.02 -7.14 -12.13
N VAL A 107 -0.63 -6.01 -12.41
CA VAL A 107 -1.17 -5.11 -11.37
C VAL A 107 -2.27 -5.83 -10.58
N ALA A 108 -3.23 -6.46 -11.28
CA ALA A 108 -4.30 -7.23 -10.64
C ALA A 108 -3.74 -8.36 -9.76
N LEU A 109 -2.78 -9.14 -10.27
CA LEU A 109 -2.13 -10.19 -9.49
C LEU A 109 -1.39 -9.63 -8.27
N GLY A 110 -0.68 -8.51 -8.43
CA GLY A 110 -0.01 -7.83 -7.32
C GLY A 110 -0.99 -7.33 -6.25
N VAL A 111 -2.11 -6.75 -6.66
CA VAL A 111 -3.18 -6.31 -5.74
C VAL A 111 -3.80 -7.49 -5.00
N VAL A 112 -4.11 -8.59 -5.69
CA VAL A 112 -4.68 -9.80 -5.06
C VAL A 112 -3.70 -10.40 -4.04
N LEU A 113 -2.42 -10.56 -4.41
CA LEU A 113 -1.42 -11.10 -3.49
C LEU A 113 -1.15 -10.17 -2.31
N GLY A 114 -1.05 -8.86 -2.55
CA GLY A 114 -0.90 -7.86 -1.49
C GLY A 114 -2.10 -7.86 -0.55
N GLY A 115 -3.32 -7.91 -1.09
CA GLY A 115 -4.56 -8.01 -0.34
C GLY A 115 -4.66 -9.30 0.48
N ALA A 116 -4.24 -10.44 -0.06
CA ALA A 116 -4.21 -11.70 0.68
C ALA A 116 -3.23 -11.64 1.87
N VAL A 117 -2.04 -11.08 1.69
CA VAL A 117 -1.08 -10.87 2.80
C VAL A 117 -1.65 -9.88 3.82
N SER A 118 -2.27 -8.79 3.37
CA SER A 118 -2.94 -7.82 4.24
C SER A 118 -4.02 -8.48 5.10
N ALA A 119 -4.89 -9.30 4.48
CA ALA A 119 -5.94 -10.04 5.15
C ALA A 119 -5.37 -11.02 6.19
N LEU A 120 -4.29 -11.73 5.87
CA LEU A 120 -3.61 -12.62 6.82
C LEU A 120 -3.03 -11.89 8.04
N LEU A 121 -2.63 -10.62 7.87
CA LEU A 121 -2.07 -9.81 8.96
C LEU A 121 -3.15 -9.11 9.79
N THR A 122 -4.33 -8.86 9.22
CA THR A 122 -5.39 -8.06 9.85
C THR A 122 -6.53 -8.93 10.41
N LEU A 123 -6.90 -10.03 9.74
CA LEU A 123 -8.01 -10.88 10.16
C LEU A 123 -7.77 -11.60 11.50
N PRO A 124 -6.63 -12.27 11.76
CA PRO A 124 -6.44 -12.96 13.03
C PRO A 124 -6.48 -12.02 14.25
N PRO A 125 -5.80 -10.85 14.25
CA PRO A 125 -5.94 -9.87 15.33
C PRO A 125 -7.37 -9.35 15.48
N SER A 126 -8.08 -9.12 14.37
CA SER A 126 -9.47 -8.66 14.41
C SER A 126 -10.40 -9.72 15.02
N ILE A 127 -10.23 -10.99 14.66
CA ILE A 127 -10.98 -12.11 15.26
C ILE A 127 -10.65 -12.25 16.75
N ALA A 128 -9.37 -12.12 17.13
CA ALA A 128 -8.96 -12.20 18.53
C ALA A 128 -9.53 -11.04 19.37
N ALA A 129 -9.70 -9.87 18.78
CA ALA A 129 -10.18 -8.67 19.47
C ALA A 129 -11.72 -8.55 19.51
N LEU A 130 -12.42 -9.02 18.48
CA LEU A 130 -13.87 -8.83 18.30
C LEU A 130 -14.68 -10.13 18.41
N GLY A 131 -14.04 -11.30 18.40
CA GLY A 131 -14.72 -12.60 18.26
C GLY A 131 -15.23 -12.83 16.84
N VAL A 132 -15.50 -14.10 16.47
CA VAL A 132 -15.94 -14.46 15.10
C VAL A 132 -17.29 -13.81 14.75
N ASP A 133 -18.19 -13.73 15.72
CA ASP A 133 -19.53 -13.13 15.55
C ASP A 133 -19.49 -11.60 15.46
N GLY A 134 -18.50 -10.94 16.08
CA GLY A 134 -18.29 -9.49 15.99
C GLY A 134 -17.60 -9.05 14.68
N VAL A 135 -16.95 -9.97 13.97
CA VAL A 135 -16.35 -9.71 12.64
C VAL A 135 -17.41 -9.79 11.52
N LEU A 136 -18.52 -10.49 11.74
CA LEU A 136 -19.59 -10.73 10.75
C LEU A 136 -20.96 -10.11 11.13
N GLY A 137 -21.14 -9.69 12.38
CA GLY A 137 -22.38 -9.09 12.91
C GLY A 137 -22.38 -7.56 12.97
N PRO A 138 -23.51 -6.93 13.33
CA PRO A 138 -23.60 -5.48 13.48
C PRO A 138 -22.64 -5.00 14.59
N LEU A 139 -21.73 -4.11 14.23
CA LEU A 139 -20.72 -3.56 15.14
C LEU A 139 -21.39 -2.59 16.12
N ASP A 140 -21.82 -3.09 17.28
CA ASP A 140 -21.89 -2.24 18.47
C ASP A 140 -20.49 -1.66 18.73
N ALA A 141 -20.42 -0.40 19.13
CA ALA A 141 -19.19 0.40 19.18
C ALA A 141 -17.99 -0.41 19.75
N PRO A 142 -16.98 -0.72 18.93
CA PRO A 142 -15.88 -1.59 19.36
C PRO A 142 -15.11 -0.93 20.50
N GLY A 143 -14.83 -1.69 21.57
CA GLY A 143 -14.04 -1.21 22.70
C GLY A 143 -12.65 -0.73 22.28
N ALA A 144 -12.07 0.22 23.02
CA ALA A 144 -10.80 0.88 22.69
C ALA A 144 -9.63 -0.08 22.38
N VAL A 145 -9.61 -1.26 22.99
CA VAL A 145 -8.60 -2.31 22.74
C VAL A 145 -8.75 -2.90 21.34
N ALA A 146 -9.98 -3.20 20.90
CA ALA A 146 -10.21 -3.75 19.57
C ALA A 146 -9.91 -2.73 18.47
N PHE A 147 -10.24 -1.47 18.72
CA PHE A 147 -9.84 -0.36 17.87
C PHE A 147 -8.31 -0.25 17.74
N ALA A 148 -7.58 -0.25 18.87
CA ALA A 148 -6.11 -0.18 18.85
C ALA A 148 -5.47 -1.35 18.09
N VAL A 149 -5.98 -2.58 18.28
CA VAL A 149 -5.51 -3.77 17.56
C VAL A 149 -5.76 -3.64 16.06
N ALA A 150 -6.94 -3.15 15.66
CA ALA A 150 -7.25 -2.90 14.26
C ALA A 150 -6.30 -1.86 13.65
N THR A 151 -6.10 -0.71 14.31
CA THR A 151 -5.18 0.33 13.82
C THR A 151 -3.74 -0.17 13.68
N VAL A 152 -3.24 -0.91 14.68
CA VAL A 152 -1.86 -1.44 14.65
C VAL A 152 -1.71 -2.49 13.56
N SER A 153 -2.67 -3.41 13.44
CA SER A 153 -2.61 -4.46 12.42
C SER A 153 -2.70 -3.89 11.00
N ASP A 154 -3.50 -2.86 10.78
CA ASP A 154 -3.58 -2.16 9.49
C ASP A 154 -2.31 -1.37 9.16
N GLY A 155 -1.72 -0.71 10.18
CA GLY A 155 -0.41 -0.07 10.05
C GLY A 155 0.70 -1.07 9.66
N VAL A 156 0.74 -2.22 10.33
CA VAL A 156 1.69 -3.31 10.02
C VAL A 156 1.45 -3.85 8.61
N ALA A 157 0.19 -4.13 8.26
CA ALA A 157 -0.17 -4.63 6.94
C ALA A 157 0.23 -3.64 5.83
N SER A 158 0.01 -2.35 6.03
CA SER A 158 0.44 -1.29 5.13
C SER A 158 1.96 -1.26 4.96
N VAL A 159 2.74 -1.26 6.05
CA VAL A 159 4.20 -1.26 5.98
C VAL A 159 4.73 -2.51 5.25
N VAL A 160 4.08 -3.66 5.44
CA VAL A 160 4.46 -4.93 4.80
C VAL A 160 4.16 -4.95 3.31
N THR A 161 3.00 -4.42 2.90
CA THR A 161 2.46 -4.60 1.54
C THR A 161 2.80 -3.45 0.58
N LEU A 162 2.91 -2.21 1.07
CA LEU A 162 3.22 -1.02 0.26
C LEU A 162 4.49 -1.20 -0.61
N PRO A 163 5.64 -1.67 -0.06
CA PRO A 163 6.86 -1.86 -0.86
C PRO A 163 6.69 -2.87 -1.99
N PHE A 164 5.92 -3.93 -1.74
CA PHE A 164 5.69 -4.99 -2.72
C PHE A 164 4.90 -4.47 -3.91
N LEU A 165 3.74 -3.85 -3.65
CA LEU A 165 2.91 -3.31 -4.73
C LEU A 165 3.64 -2.20 -5.50
N ALA A 166 4.42 -1.36 -4.80
CA ALA A 166 5.27 -0.35 -5.43
C ALA A 166 6.26 -0.97 -6.43
N MET A 167 6.96 -2.05 -6.05
CA MET A 167 7.90 -2.75 -6.94
C MET A 167 7.19 -3.41 -8.12
N VAL A 168 5.99 -3.97 -7.92
CA VAL A 168 5.16 -4.51 -9.01
C VAL A 168 4.84 -3.41 -10.03
N LEU A 169 4.39 -2.24 -9.58
CA LEU A 169 4.05 -1.11 -10.45
C LEU A 169 5.28 -0.59 -11.22
N VAL A 170 6.43 -0.45 -10.56
CA VAL A 170 7.67 0.01 -11.18
C VAL A 170 8.12 -0.94 -12.30
N ILE A 171 8.14 -2.26 -12.03
CA ILE A 171 8.60 -3.26 -12.99
C ILE A 171 7.57 -3.45 -14.11
N ALA A 172 6.27 -3.44 -13.79
CA ALA A 172 5.19 -3.48 -14.77
C ALA A 172 5.30 -2.32 -15.78
N ALA A 173 5.57 -1.11 -15.30
CA ALA A 173 5.77 0.07 -16.15
C ALA A 173 7.11 0.05 -16.94
N GLY A 174 8.11 -0.66 -16.40
CA GLY A 174 9.51 -0.63 -16.79
C GLY A 174 9.91 -1.34 -18.09
N ARG A 175 8.99 -1.87 -18.91
CA ARG A 175 9.36 -2.51 -20.21
C ARG A 175 10.15 -1.62 -21.19
N ARG A 176 10.35 -0.32 -20.91
CA ARG A 176 11.25 0.58 -21.67
C ARG A 176 12.42 1.17 -20.87
N LEU A 177 12.59 0.87 -19.59
CA LEU A 177 13.76 1.33 -18.81
C LEU A 177 15.03 0.51 -19.14
N ALA A 178 14.88 -0.62 -19.84
CA ALA A 178 15.99 -1.42 -20.39
C ALA A 178 16.46 -0.96 -21.79
N ARG A 179 15.91 0.13 -22.34
CA ARG A 179 16.41 0.78 -23.57
C ARG A 179 16.88 2.21 -23.26
N SER A 180 17.98 2.30 -22.54
CA SER A 180 18.99 3.31 -22.87
C SER A 180 20.11 2.58 -23.60
N PRO A 181 20.17 2.61 -24.94
CA PRO A 181 21.44 2.44 -25.61
C PRO A 181 22.24 3.71 -25.30
N GLY A 182 23.10 3.65 -24.29
CA GLY A 182 24.26 4.54 -24.23
C GLY A 182 25.19 4.10 -25.35
N GLY A 183 24.88 4.53 -26.56
CA GLY A 183 25.68 4.34 -27.75
C GLY A 183 26.20 5.70 -28.21
N GLN A 184 27.51 5.73 -28.39
CA GLN A 184 28.41 6.81 -28.84
C GLN A 184 29.00 7.65 -27.70
#